data_AF-A0A521HLT1-F1
#
_entry.id   AF-A0A521HLT1-F1
#
_cell.length_a   1.000
_cell.length_b   1.000
_cell.length_c   1.000
_cell.angle_alpha   90.00
_cell.angle_beta   90.00
_cell.angle_gamma   90.00
#
_symmetry.space_group_name_H-M   'P 1'
#
loop_
_entity.id
_entity.type
_entity.pdbx_description
1 polymer ?
#
loop_
_entity_poly.entity_id
_entity_poly.type
_entity_poly.pdbx_seq_one_letter_code
_entity_poly.pdbx_strand_id
1 'polypeptide(L)' 'AFASHCPQEMKKIDDALAKNPPLSAQQLAEVKEFRINGEVYHKAGEHQKSLDLLEKAKKILGVQ' A
#
# COMPACT_ATOMS: atom_id res chain seq x y z
N ALA A 1 2.82 -2.86 16.21
CA ALA A 1 3.47 -2.57 14.92
C ALA A 1 4.82 -1.92 15.19
N PHE A 2 5.90 -2.36 14.54
CA PHE A 2 7.16 -1.60 14.58
C PHE A 2 6.93 -0.25 13.90
N ALA A 3 7.31 0.86 14.56
CA ALA A 3 6.99 2.23 14.12
C ALA A 3 7.36 2.52 12.66
N SER A 4 8.40 1.84 12.14
CA SER A 4 8.90 2.04 10.78
C SER A 4 8.31 1.10 9.72
N HIS A 5 7.44 0.15 10.07
CA HIS A 5 6.97 -0.85 9.10
C HIS A 5 5.99 -0.27 8.07
N CYS A 6 4.99 0.51 8.49
CA CYS A 6 4.00 1.05 7.55
C CYS A 6 4.64 1.96 6.48
N PRO A 7 5.55 2.90 6.82
CA PRO A 7 6.23 3.72 5.81
C PRO A 7 7.09 2.92 4.82
N GLN A 8 7.69 1.81 5.25
CA GLN A 8 8.46 0.93 4.34
C GLN A 8 7.54 0.25 3.33
N GLU A 9 6.41 -0.28 3.76
CA GLU A 9 5.45 -0.95 2.88
C GLU A 9 4.79 0.04 1.91
N MET A 10 4.48 1.25 2.38
CA MET A 10 4.05 2.36 1.52
C MET A 10 5.07 2.66 0.42
N LYS A 11 6.35 2.79 0.78
CA LYS A 11 7.41 3.03 -0.19
C LYS A 11 7.52 1.91 -1.23
N LYS A 12 7.43 0.64 -0.83
CA LYS A 12 7.44 -0.49 -1.77
C LYS A 12 6.31 -0.41 -2.79
N ILE A 13 5.11 -0.02 -2.35
CA ILE A 13 3.95 0.18 -3.23
C ILE A 13 4.21 1.34 -4.20
N ASP A 14 4.72 2.46 -3.69
CA ASP A 14 5.01 3.65 -4.51
C ASP A 14 6.08 3.34 -5.57
N ASP A 15 7.16 2.63 -5.19
CA ASP A 15 8.22 2.19 -6.09
C ASP A 15 7.70 1.20 -7.15
N ALA A 16 6.76 0.31 -6.79
CA ALA A 16 6.15 -0.64 -7.71
C ALA A 16 5.23 0.07 -8.72
N LEU A 17 4.41 1.03 -8.26
CA LEU A 17 3.55 1.85 -9.11
C LEU A 17 4.37 2.69 -10.10
N ALA A 18 5.49 3.25 -9.66
CA ALA A 18 6.39 4.06 -10.50
C ALA A 18 6.99 3.27 -11.68
N LYS A 19 7.03 1.94 -11.60
CA LYS A 19 7.48 1.06 -12.69
C LYS A 19 6.40 0.79 -13.74
N ASN A 20 5.22 1.41 -13.62
CA ASN A 20 4.07 1.22 -14.51
C ASN A 20 3.73 -0.28 -14.69
N PRO A 21 3.34 -0.97 -13.60
CA PRO A 21 3.06 -2.40 -13.65
C PRO A 21 1.88 -2.68 -14.60
N PRO A 22 1.85 -3.84 -15.28
CA PRO A 22 0.79 -4.20 -16.22
C PRO A 22 -0.50 -4.58 -15.49
N LEU A 23 -1.12 -3.61 -14.83
CA LEU A 23 -2.38 -3.74 -14.11
C LEU A 23 -3.54 -3.25 -14.96
N SER A 24 -4.73 -3.83 -14.75
CA SER A 24 -5.96 -3.24 -15.27
C SER A 24 -6.23 -1.89 -14.60
N ALA A 25 -7.07 -1.06 -15.24
CA ALA A 25 -7.47 0.23 -14.67
C ALA A 25 -8.13 0.07 -13.28
N GLN A 26 -8.91 -1.00 -13.09
CA GLN A 26 -9.53 -1.31 -11.81
C GLN A 26 -8.49 -1.68 -10.74
N GLN A 27 -7.55 -2.57 -11.07
CA GLN A 27 -6.47 -2.95 -10.15
C GLN A 27 -5.61 -1.76 -9.76
N LEU A 28 -5.30 -0.88 -10.71
CA LEU A 28 -4.55 0.35 -10.44
C LEU A 28 -5.30 1.29 -9.49
N ALA A 29 -6.62 1.42 -9.65
CA ALA A 29 -7.45 2.21 -8.76
C ALA A 29 -7.47 1.62 -7.34
N GLU A 30 -7.66 0.30 -7.20
CA GLU A 30 -7.64 -0.40 -5.90
C GLU A 30 -6.31 -0.23 -5.17
N VAL A 31 -5.19 -0.41 -5.88
CA VAL A 31 -3.84 -0.22 -5.29
C VAL A 31 -3.64 1.20 -4.78
N LYS A 32 -4.06 2.21 -5.55
CA LYS A 32 -3.97 3.62 -5.15
C LYS A 32 -4.84 3.92 -3.94
N GLU A 33 -6.07 3.41 -3.92
CA GLU A 33 -6.99 3.58 -2.80
C GLU A 33 -6.42 2.95 -1.52
N PHE A 34 -5.96 1.70 -1.59
CA PHE A 34 -5.33 1.02 -0.45
C PHE A 34 -4.07 1.73 0.04
N ARG A 35 -3.26 2.29 -0.87
CA ARG A 35 -2.08 3.09 -0.52
C ARG A 35 -2.43 4.38 0.22
N ILE A 36 -3.45 5.10 -0.25
CA ILE A 36 -3.93 6.34 0.37
C ILE A 36 -4.53 6.04 1.74
N ASN A 37 -5.44 5.07 1.82
CA ASN A 37 -6.09 4.70 3.07
C ASN A 37 -5.10 4.12 4.09
N GLY A 38 -4.09 3.36 3.64
CA GLY A 38 -2.99 2.90 4.48
C GLY A 38 -2.27 4.06 5.18
N GLU A 39 -1.98 5.15 4.46
CA GLU A 39 -1.37 6.35 5.06
C GLU A 39 -2.29 7.06 6.05
N VAL A 40 -3.59 7.14 5.74
CA VAL A 40 -4.60 7.73 6.64
C VAL A 40 -4.61 6.97 7.96
N TYR A 41 -4.68 5.64 7.92
CA TYR A 41 -4.64 4.83 9.15
C TYR A 41 -3.30 4.89 9.87
N HIS A 42 -2.18 4.98 9.15
CA HIS A 42 -0.88 5.19 9.78
C HIS A 42 -0.83 6.51 10.56
N LYS A 43 -1.27 7.62 9.94
CA LYS A 43 -1.33 8.95 10.58
C LYS A 43 -2.30 8.97 11.78
N ALA A 44 -3.35 8.15 11.74
CA ALA A 44 -4.29 7.97 12.85
C ALA A 44 -3.78 7.04 13.97
N GLY A 45 -2.58 6.45 13.85
CA GLY A 45 -2.05 5.48 14.82
C GLY A 45 -2.65 4.07 14.71
N GLU A 46 -3.56 3.84 13.76
CA GLU A 46 -4.21 2.56 13.52
C GLU A 46 -3.34 1.64 12.64
N HIS A 47 -2.15 1.31 13.13
CA HIS A 47 -1.12 0.64 12.35
C HIS A 47 -1.53 -0.72 11.78
N GLN A 48 -2.38 -1.47 12.49
CA GLN A 48 -2.86 -2.75 11.95
C GLN A 48 -3.73 -2.55 10.71
N LYS A 49 -4.69 -1.62 10.77
CA LYS A 49 -5.54 -1.27 9.61
C LYS A 49 -4.70 -0.73 8.44
N SER A 50 -3.67 0.05 8.75
CA SER A 50 -2.69 0.48 7.74
C SER A 50 -2.04 -0.73 7.08
N LEU A 51 -1.47 -1.65 7.84
CA LEU A 51 -0.75 -2.81 7.29
C LEU A 51 -1.68 -3.73 6.49
N ASP A 52 -2.90 -3.96 6.97
CA ASP A 52 -3.87 -4.82 6.27
C ASP A 52 -4.21 -4.28 4.86
N LEU A 53 -4.35 -2.95 4.73
CA LEU A 53 -4.59 -2.33 3.43
C LEU A 53 -3.35 -2.31 2.55
N LEU A 54 -2.19 -1.97 3.10
CA LEU A 54 -0.93 -2.00 2.36
C LEU A 54 -0.62 -3.42 1.87
N GLU A 55 -0.94 -4.46 2.64
CA GLU A 55 -0.80 -5.86 2.21
C GLU A 55 -1.72 -6.18 1.01
N LYS A 56 -2.96 -5.68 0.98
CA LYS A 56 -3.85 -5.85 -0.18
C LYS A 56 -3.28 -5.19 -1.43
N ALA A 57 -2.76 -3.96 -1.31
CA ALA A 57 -2.11 -3.27 -2.42
C ALA A 57 -0.91 -4.07 -2.96
N LYS A 58 -0.05 -4.53 -2.05
CA LYS A 58 1.12 -5.35 -2.35
C LYS A 58 0.78 -6.67 -3.05
N LYS A 59 -0.30 -7.34 -2.63
CA LYS A 59 -0.80 -8.55 -3.29
C LYS A 59 -1.19 -8.31 -4.74
N ILE A 60 -1.89 -7.21 -5.03
CA ILE A 60 -2.25 -6.84 -6.42
C ILE A 60 -1.00 -6.53 -7.24
N LEU A 61 -0.03 -5.84 -6.63
CA LEU A 61 1.25 -5.49 -7.27
C LEU A 61 2.23 -6.67 -7.40
N GLY A 62 1.98 -7.80 -6.73
CA GLY A 62 2.89 -8.94 -6.71
C GLY A 62 4.22 -8.67 -6.00
N VAL A 63 4.25 -7.75 -5.03
CA VAL A 63 5.46 -7.38 -4.26
C VAL A 63 5.29 -7.78 -2.80
N GLN A 64 6.35 -8.29 -2.14
CA GLN A 64 6.32 -8.73 -0.74
C GLN A 64 6.96 -7.71 0.22
#